data_AF-A0A2V9D2A6-F1
#
_entry.id   AF-A0A2V9D2A6-F1
#
_cell.length_a   1.000
_cell.length_b   1.000
_cell.length_c   1.000
_cell.angle_alpha   90.00
_cell.angle_beta   90.00
_cell.angle_gamma   90.00
#
_symmetry.space_group_name_H-M   'P 1'
#
loop_
_entity.id
_entity.type
_entity.pdbx_description
1 polymer ?
#
loop_
_entity_poly.entity_id
_entity_poly.type
_entity_poly.pdbx_seq_one_letter_code
_entity_poly.pdbx_strand_id
1 'polypeptide(L)'
;MPVRAQITVSAGTLGAATGTSDATAAPPAGTAANDVAIVYCWARNSGDTTTVSGYTEIPSTHVNTSNGSHRWFWLRLSGAASTATCDHNTSSDNYARMFVFRGLVTSGNPWDAVNAGVSRTPDSNGEYISGITAGAQSMVVVFSGYEDNDEANIACTSTDPATYTASYAEKSTGSGGAINACYAIKSSAGATGDILVNYGNVAGSNEAGRLAISLTHACSGPTIGAHTVCGATTYDNPSPAAFVSATYTPAVGNGVLLLLTWGGGSDPLNESITSIVNQDGTSLGCFVASPGSTFKLYSGPGTDEEAWAFYYCPAIPSSPSITAIRTNLSASTAYLQEFVVEFSAGTIQTTDFWDTDNTAVSRAEELEASVSVTNTHANDLLIAFLHNGLPTYPKGGYPPVTADSNYTAIVANPAYQANDMLEARAVSSTGSQTATITWSGTSLQWFGGIVGLKAVDSGSVQATHFAVSTPATATAGTAFNFTVTAKDAFNN
;
A
#
# COMPACT_ATOMS: atom_id res chain seq x y z
N MET A 1 14.12 -1.07 -7.80
CA MET A 1 13.64 0.00 -6.88
C MET A 1 12.23 -0.37 -6.48
N PRO A 2 11.79 -0.27 -5.21
CA PRO A 2 10.41 -0.61 -4.87
C PRO A 2 9.48 0.31 -5.66
N VAL A 3 8.51 -0.26 -6.38
CA VAL A 3 7.44 0.52 -7.02
C VAL A 3 6.65 1.14 -5.89
N ARG A 4 6.93 2.40 -5.61
CA ARG A 4 6.21 3.16 -4.60
C ARG A 4 4.89 3.61 -5.21
N ALA A 5 3.83 3.26 -4.53
CA ALA A 5 2.61 4.03 -4.40
C ALA A 5 2.66 5.46 -4.98
N GLN A 6 1.99 5.72 -6.11
CA GLN A 6 1.94 7.06 -6.68
C GLN A 6 0.61 7.73 -6.34
N ILE A 7 0.59 8.52 -5.26
CA ILE A 7 -0.48 9.51 -5.04
C ILE A 7 -0.13 10.74 -5.86
N THR A 8 -1.02 11.15 -6.77
CA THR A 8 -0.85 12.41 -7.50
C THR A 8 -1.71 13.50 -6.89
N VAL A 9 -1.13 14.68 -6.72
CA VAL A 9 -1.82 15.87 -6.21
C VAL A 9 -2.01 16.86 -7.34
N SER A 10 -3.21 17.40 -7.46
CA SER A 10 -3.51 18.54 -8.32
C SER A 10 -4.31 19.58 -7.54
N ALA A 11 -4.16 20.85 -7.88
CA ALA A 11 -4.83 21.93 -7.18
C ALA A 11 -5.48 22.88 -8.18
N GLY A 12 -6.68 23.33 -7.85
CA GLY A 12 -7.37 24.40 -8.56
C GLY A 12 -6.75 25.77 -8.27
N THR A 13 -7.25 26.78 -9.00
CA THR A 13 -6.94 28.19 -8.74
C THR A 13 -7.55 28.64 -7.42
N LEU A 14 -6.95 29.64 -6.78
CA LEU A 14 -7.54 30.28 -5.61
C LEU A 14 -8.76 31.11 -6.01
N GLY A 15 -9.92 30.80 -5.43
CA GLY A 15 -11.08 31.67 -5.43
C GLY A 15 -11.04 32.64 -4.27
N ALA A 16 -11.50 33.86 -4.48
CA ALA A 16 -11.66 34.84 -3.42
C ALA A 16 -12.82 35.79 -3.71
N ALA A 17 -13.59 36.12 -2.69
CA ALA A 17 -14.70 37.05 -2.73
C ALA A 17 -14.69 37.98 -1.50
N THR A 18 -15.57 38.98 -1.51
CA THR A 18 -15.65 40.01 -0.47
C THR A 18 -17.10 40.33 -0.12
N GLY A 19 -17.30 40.87 1.09
CA GLY A 19 -18.63 41.25 1.58
C GLY A 19 -19.47 40.00 1.83
N THR A 20 -20.63 39.91 1.16
CA THR A 20 -21.56 38.77 1.29
C THR A 20 -21.48 37.80 0.11
N SER A 21 -20.44 37.90 -0.72
CA SER A 21 -20.29 37.02 -1.90
C SER A 21 -19.47 35.78 -1.55
N ASP A 22 -19.84 34.62 -2.11
CA ASP A 22 -19.14 33.37 -1.81
C ASP A 22 -17.91 33.14 -2.69
N ALA A 23 -16.82 32.70 -2.08
CA ALA A 23 -15.64 32.25 -2.78
C ALA A 23 -15.89 30.85 -3.38
N THR A 24 -15.45 30.66 -4.62
CA THR A 24 -15.60 29.39 -5.34
C THR A 24 -14.27 28.71 -5.57
N ALA A 25 -14.17 27.42 -5.25
CA ALA A 25 -13.01 26.59 -5.55
C ALA A 25 -13.22 25.87 -6.89
N ALA A 26 -12.56 26.35 -7.95
CA ALA A 26 -12.56 25.68 -9.24
C ALA A 26 -11.76 24.36 -9.18
N PRO A 27 -12.23 23.28 -9.83
CA PRO A 27 -11.49 22.02 -9.85
C PRO A 27 -10.25 22.12 -10.76
N PRO A 28 -9.15 21.40 -10.44
CA PRO A 28 -8.06 21.21 -11.39
C PRO A 28 -8.56 20.42 -12.63
N ALA A 29 -7.84 20.55 -13.76
CA ALA A 29 -8.16 19.77 -14.95
C ALA A 29 -7.87 18.27 -14.76
N GLY A 30 -8.63 17.40 -15.43
CA GLY A 30 -8.33 15.97 -15.50
C GLY A 30 -8.74 15.14 -14.28
N THR A 31 -9.62 15.64 -13.42
CA THR A 31 -10.25 14.86 -12.33
C THR A 31 -11.08 13.70 -12.87
N ALA A 32 -11.13 12.58 -12.15
CA ALA A 32 -11.83 11.36 -12.53
C ALA A 32 -12.59 10.74 -11.34
N ALA A 33 -13.38 9.71 -11.62
CA ALA A 33 -14.05 8.93 -10.58
C ALA A 33 -13.04 8.33 -9.60
N ASN A 34 -13.43 8.25 -8.33
CA ASN A 34 -12.64 7.80 -7.16
C ASN A 34 -11.51 8.74 -6.71
N ASP A 35 -11.25 9.84 -7.41
CA ASP A 35 -10.41 10.89 -6.85
C ASP A 35 -11.07 11.47 -5.58
N VAL A 36 -10.25 11.93 -4.65
CA VAL A 36 -10.71 12.60 -3.43
C VAL A 36 -10.42 14.08 -3.56
N ALA A 37 -11.48 14.89 -3.57
CA ALA A 37 -11.38 16.35 -3.54
C ALA A 37 -11.47 16.84 -2.10
N ILE A 38 -10.53 17.68 -1.68
CA ILE A 38 -10.57 18.45 -0.43
C ILE A 38 -10.66 19.93 -0.80
N VAL A 39 -11.71 20.59 -0.32
CA VAL A 39 -11.94 22.02 -0.46
C VAL A 39 -11.58 22.68 0.87
N TYR A 40 -10.63 23.59 0.81
CA TYR A 40 -10.28 24.46 1.93
C TYR A 40 -11.03 25.78 1.76
N CYS A 41 -11.97 26.03 2.66
CA CYS A 41 -12.66 27.31 2.81
C CYS A 41 -12.07 28.10 3.98
N TRP A 42 -11.82 29.38 3.76
CA TRP A 42 -11.37 30.28 4.79
C TRP A 42 -12.12 31.60 4.69
N ALA A 43 -12.82 32.00 5.76
CA ALA A 43 -13.46 33.30 5.89
C ALA A 43 -12.69 34.16 6.90
N ARG A 44 -12.54 35.45 6.63
CA ARG A 44 -11.97 36.45 7.57
C ARG A 44 -12.97 36.87 8.64
N ASN A 45 -13.58 35.88 9.26
CA ASN A 45 -14.47 36.06 10.38
C ASN A 45 -14.51 34.77 11.19
N SER A 46 -14.09 34.84 12.45
CA SER A 46 -14.07 33.69 13.36
C SER A 46 -15.46 33.20 13.78
N GLY A 47 -16.51 33.99 13.52
CA GLY A 47 -17.90 33.60 13.71
C GLY A 47 -18.54 32.91 12.50
N ASP A 48 -17.80 32.71 11.40
CA ASP A 48 -18.35 32.13 10.18
C ASP A 48 -18.64 30.62 10.31
N THR A 49 -19.74 30.20 9.72
CA THR A 49 -20.10 28.79 9.59
C THR A 49 -20.22 28.42 8.12
N THR A 50 -19.07 28.36 7.45
CA THR A 50 -19.01 28.01 6.04
C THR A 50 -19.56 26.61 5.79
N THR A 51 -20.26 26.40 4.67
CA THR A 51 -20.65 25.07 4.18
C THR A 51 -20.30 24.91 2.71
N VAL A 52 -20.26 23.65 2.23
CA VAL A 52 -20.03 23.34 0.82
C VAL A 52 -21.03 22.27 0.38
N SER A 53 -21.96 22.64 -0.51
CA SER A 53 -23.01 21.72 -0.98
C SER A 53 -22.40 20.47 -1.64
N GLY A 54 -22.86 19.29 -1.20
CA GLY A 54 -22.39 18.00 -1.72
C GLY A 54 -21.08 17.49 -1.11
N TYR A 55 -20.41 18.28 -0.26
CA TYR A 55 -19.19 17.87 0.44
C TYR A 55 -19.48 17.66 1.92
N THR A 56 -18.68 16.81 2.57
CA THR A 56 -18.75 16.57 4.01
C THR A 56 -17.60 17.30 4.69
N GLU A 57 -17.84 18.04 5.78
CA GLU A 57 -16.77 18.63 6.58
C GLU A 57 -15.91 17.51 7.20
N ILE A 58 -14.58 17.65 7.15
CA ILE A 58 -13.68 16.70 7.81
C ILE A 58 -13.93 16.83 9.33
N PRO A 59 -14.27 15.73 10.04
CA PRO A 59 -14.69 15.82 11.43
C PRO A 59 -13.62 16.40 12.35
N SER A 60 -14.03 17.28 13.25
CA SER A 60 -13.17 17.88 14.30
C SER A 60 -11.96 18.65 13.78
N THR A 61 -11.98 19.13 12.52
CA THR A 61 -10.86 19.88 11.94
C THR A 61 -11.11 21.36 11.78
N HIS A 62 -12.28 21.91 12.08
CA HIS A 62 -12.48 23.36 11.96
C HIS A 62 -11.58 24.12 12.93
N VAL A 63 -11.00 25.24 12.47
CA VAL A 63 -10.13 26.09 13.29
C VAL A 63 -10.62 27.53 13.20
N ASN A 64 -10.96 28.11 14.33
CA ASN A 64 -11.21 29.54 14.44
C ASN A 64 -9.97 30.21 15.05
N THR A 65 -9.37 31.15 14.32
CA THR A 65 -8.32 32.05 14.83
C THR A 65 -8.96 33.30 15.39
N SER A 66 -8.18 34.30 15.81
CA SER A 66 -8.76 35.58 16.24
C SER A 66 -9.56 36.26 15.11
N ASN A 67 -9.10 36.12 13.86
CA ASN A 67 -9.60 36.86 12.71
C ASN A 67 -10.25 36.00 11.62
N GLY A 68 -10.20 34.66 11.70
CA GLY A 68 -10.69 33.81 10.62
C GLY A 68 -11.31 32.48 11.07
N SER A 69 -12.18 31.93 10.22
CA SER A 69 -12.70 30.57 10.32
C SER A 69 -12.16 29.73 9.16
N HIS A 70 -11.51 28.62 9.49
CA HIS A 70 -10.85 27.71 8.56
C HIS A 70 -11.53 26.35 8.60
N ARG A 71 -11.99 25.88 7.44
CA ARG A 71 -12.77 24.65 7.32
C ARG A 71 -12.36 23.85 6.10
N TRP A 72 -12.36 22.53 6.25
CA TRP A 72 -11.97 21.58 5.22
C TRP A 72 -13.11 20.64 4.93
N PHE A 73 -13.51 20.56 3.67
CA PHE A 73 -14.60 19.72 3.21
C PHE A 73 -14.06 18.72 2.21
N TRP A 74 -14.60 17.49 2.19
CA TRP A 74 -14.15 16.46 1.27
C TRP A 74 -15.31 15.80 0.53
N LEU A 75 -14.99 15.27 -0.65
CA LEU A 75 -15.87 14.47 -1.47
C LEU A 75 -15.05 13.45 -2.25
N ARG A 76 -15.52 12.20 -2.30
CA ARG A 76 -15.06 11.23 -3.29
C ARG A 76 -15.83 11.45 -4.59
N LEU A 77 -15.10 11.75 -5.66
CA LEU A 77 -15.69 12.08 -6.94
C LEU A 77 -16.28 10.84 -7.62
N SER A 78 -17.45 11.01 -8.24
CA SER A 78 -18.06 10.01 -9.12
C SER A 78 -17.62 10.17 -10.59
N GLY A 79 -16.85 11.21 -10.90
CA GLY A 79 -16.45 11.59 -12.25
C GLY A 79 -15.65 12.90 -12.24
N ALA A 80 -15.88 13.77 -13.22
CA ALA A 80 -15.28 15.10 -13.22
C ALA A 80 -15.81 15.95 -12.05
N ALA A 81 -14.91 16.63 -11.34
CA ALA A 81 -15.29 17.55 -10.28
C ALA A 81 -16.05 18.77 -10.83
N SER A 82 -16.99 19.29 -10.05
CA SER A 82 -17.64 20.58 -10.26
C SER A 82 -17.00 21.65 -9.38
N THR A 83 -17.16 22.93 -9.75
CA THR A 83 -16.80 24.05 -8.89
C THR A 83 -17.55 23.96 -7.56
N ALA A 84 -16.80 24.00 -6.45
CA ALA A 84 -17.37 24.04 -5.10
C ALA A 84 -17.55 25.48 -4.65
N THR A 85 -18.66 25.78 -3.98
CA THR A 85 -18.92 27.12 -3.40
C THR A 85 -18.78 27.02 -1.89
N CYS A 86 -17.90 27.84 -1.32
CA CYS A 86 -17.77 28.02 0.12
C CYS A 86 -18.82 29.04 0.57
N ASP A 87 -20.02 28.53 0.87
CA ASP A 87 -21.17 29.32 1.32
C ASP A 87 -20.91 29.81 2.74
N HIS A 88 -20.54 31.09 2.85
CA HIS A 88 -20.18 31.76 4.10
C HIS A 88 -21.33 32.66 4.56
N ASN A 89 -21.49 32.84 5.87
CA ASN A 89 -22.68 33.48 6.44
C ASN A 89 -22.37 34.82 7.13
N THR A 90 -21.17 35.35 6.94
CA THR A 90 -20.72 36.62 7.48
C THR A 90 -20.47 37.64 6.37
N SER A 91 -20.30 38.91 6.71
CA SER A 91 -19.79 39.90 5.75
C SER A 91 -18.29 40.03 5.93
N SER A 92 -17.49 39.31 5.15
CA SER A 92 -16.02 39.31 5.24
C SER A 92 -15.37 39.02 3.90
N ASP A 93 -14.03 39.08 3.84
CA ASP A 93 -13.33 38.44 2.72
C ASP A 93 -13.29 36.94 2.97
N ASN A 94 -13.42 36.17 1.90
CA ASN A 94 -13.39 34.72 1.94
C ASN A 94 -12.61 34.15 0.76
N TYR A 95 -12.04 32.97 0.99
CA TYR A 95 -11.12 32.29 0.10
C TYR A 95 -11.48 30.81 0.00
N ALA A 96 -11.28 30.24 -1.18
CA ALA A 96 -11.65 28.87 -1.48
C ALA A 96 -10.63 28.24 -2.43
N ARG A 97 -10.12 27.04 -2.11
CA ARG A 97 -9.26 26.29 -3.02
C ARG A 97 -9.50 24.79 -2.92
N MET A 98 -9.53 24.13 -4.08
CA MET A 98 -9.73 22.68 -4.19
C MET A 98 -8.40 21.99 -4.47
N PHE A 99 -8.14 20.94 -3.72
CA PHE A 99 -7.04 20.00 -3.93
C PHE A 99 -7.63 18.64 -4.25
N VAL A 100 -7.15 17.99 -5.31
CA VAL A 100 -7.62 16.69 -5.74
C VAL A 100 -6.49 15.69 -5.69
N PHE A 101 -6.77 14.58 -5.00
CA PHE A 101 -5.84 13.50 -4.73
C PHE A 101 -6.31 12.24 -5.46
N ARG A 102 -5.43 11.65 -6.26
CA ARG A 102 -5.68 10.40 -6.98
C ARG A 102 -4.78 9.31 -6.45
N GLY A 103 -5.28 8.08 -6.42
CA GLY A 103 -4.57 6.92 -5.88
C GLY A 103 -4.75 6.79 -4.37
N LEU A 104 -5.86 7.26 -3.80
CA LEU A 104 -6.25 6.98 -2.43
C LEU A 104 -7.22 5.81 -2.37
N VAL A 105 -7.39 5.22 -1.19
CA VAL A 105 -8.37 4.14 -0.94
C VAL A 105 -9.77 4.48 -1.48
N THR A 106 -10.37 3.52 -2.19
CA THR A 106 -11.60 3.71 -2.95
C THR A 106 -12.87 3.65 -2.09
N SER A 107 -12.77 3.18 -0.84
CA SER A 107 -13.88 3.08 0.10
C SER A 107 -13.52 3.63 1.48
N GLY A 108 -14.53 4.01 2.25
CA GLY A 108 -14.35 4.52 3.61
C GLY A 108 -13.69 5.91 3.66
N ASN A 109 -13.11 6.23 4.81
CA ASN A 109 -12.37 7.48 5.03
C ASN A 109 -10.99 7.37 4.34
N PRO A 110 -10.60 8.34 3.51
CA PRO A 110 -9.33 8.30 2.80
C PRO A 110 -8.13 8.77 3.65
N TRP A 111 -8.27 8.83 4.98
CA TRP A 111 -7.21 9.22 5.90
C TRP A 111 -7.21 8.34 7.15
N ASP A 112 -6.03 8.17 7.75
CA ASP A 112 -5.79 7.44 8.99
C ASP A 112 -5.46 8.35 10.19
N ALA A 113 -5.04 9.59 9.93
CA ALA A 113 -4.79 10.58 10.96
C ALA A 113 -5.13 12.01 10.51
N VAL A 114 -5.68 12.79 11.43
CA VAL A 114 -5.98 14.22 11.26
C VAL A 114 -5.58 14.96 12.53
N ASN A 115 -5.04 16.16 12.36
CA ASN A 115 -4.83 17.12 13.43
C ASN A 115 -5.05 18.52 12.87
N ALA A 116 -5.88 19.31 13.55
CA ALA A 116 -6.12 20.69 13.19
C ALA A 116 -5.82 21.59 14.39
N GLY A 117 -5.36 22.79 14.11
CA GLY A 117 -5.07 23.73 15.18
C GLY A 117 -4.60 25.09 14.69
N VAL A 118 -4.48 25.98 15.67
CA VAL A 118 -3.83 27.28 15.51
C VAL A 118 -2.31 27.12 15.55
N SER A 119 -1.60 28.05 14.91
CA SER A 119 -0.15 28.17 14.96
C SER A 119 0.40 28.08 16.38
N ARG A 120 1.52 27.36 16.58
CA ARG A 120 2.31 27.42 17.81
C ARG A 120 3.58 28.22 17.55
N THR A 121 3.72 29.30 18.33
CA THR A 121 4.85 30.24 18.49
C THR A 121 5.70 30.49 17.24
N PRO A 122 5.63 31.68 16.62
CA PRO A 122 6.45 32.04 15.47
C PRO A 122 7.94 31.95 15.82
N ASP A 123 8.72 31.22 15.02
CA ASP A 123 10.05 31.74 14.72
C ASP A 123 9.86 32.85 13.67
N SER A 124 10.86 33.71 13.47
CA SER A 124 10.76 34.90 12.61
C SER A 124 10.40 34.59 11.15
N ASN A 125 10.35 33.31 10.75
CA ASN A 125 10.24 32.88 9.36
C ASN A 125 9.12 31.86 9.11
N GLY A 126 8.52 31.26 10.14
CA GLY A 126 7.51 30.21 9.96
C GLY A 126 6.71 29.83 11.20
N GLU A 127 5.76 28.95 10.97
CA GLU A 127 4.73 28.58 11.93
C GLU A 127 4.52 27.05 11.96
N TYR A 128 4.19 26.51 13.13
CA TYR A 128 4.13 25.07 13.37
C TYR A 128 2.71 24.54 13.55
N ILE A 129 2.47 23.31 13.10
CA ILE A 129 1.37 22.45 13.56
C ILE A 129 1.94 21.20 14.23
N SER A 130 1.29 20.75 15.30
CA SER A 130 1.66 19.49 15.92
C SER A 130 1.54 18.33 14.94
N GLY A 131 2.55 17.45 14.96
CA GLY A 131 2.61 16.30 14.05
C GLY A 131 1.43 15.33 14.18
N ILE A 132 1.37 14.42 13.21
CA ILE A 132 0.44 13.28 13.20
C ILE A 132 1.22 11.97 13.19
N THR A 133 0.57 10.88 13.59
CA THR A 133 1.09 9.52 13.41
C THR A 133 0.45 8.95 12.17
N ALA A 134 1.24 8.69 11.14
CA ALA A 134 0.77 8.30 9.81
C ALA A 134 1.34 6.93 9.42
N GLY A 135 0.58 6.16 8.66
CA GLY A 135 1.04 4.90 8.07
C GLY A 135 2.18 5.10 7.06
N ALA A 136 2.92 4.03 6.76
CA ALA A 136 3.90 4.09 5.70
C ALA A 136 3.22 4.31 4.34
N GLN A 137 3.94 4.95 3.42
CA GLN A 137 3.46 5.30 2.09
C GLN A 137 2.20 6.18 2.05
N SER A 138 1.68 6.58 3.22
CA SER A 138 0.61 7.57 3.30
C SER A 138 1.17 8.93 2.94
N MET A 139 0.32 9.76 2.34
CA MET A 139 0.68 11.13 2.01
C MET A 139 0.31 12.04 3.16
N VAL A 140 1.33 12.61 3.79
CA VAL A 140 1.14 13.69 4.74
C VAL A 140 0.89 14.96 3.95
N VAL A 141 -0.22 15.63 4.24
CA VAL A 141 -0.58 16.92 3.68
C VAL A 141 -0.78 17.91 4.82
N VAL A 142 -0.19 19.10 4.71
CA VAL A 142 -0.43 20.23 5.61
C VAL A 142 -1.03 21.36 4.82
N PHE A 143 -2.27 21.71 5.15
CA PHE A 143 -2.95 22.88 4.64
C PHE A 143 -2.69 24.08 5.55
N SER A 144 -2.43 25.23 4.95
CA SER A 144 -2.34 26.51 5.65
C SER A 144 -2.98 27.62 4.83
N GLY A 145 -3.65 28.54 5.51
CA GLY A 145 -4.22 29.74 4.91
C GLY A 145 -3.91 30.92 5.81
N TYR A 146 -3.49 32.04 5.24
CA TYR A 146 -2.97 33.17 6.01
C TYR A 146 -3.25 34.50 5.31
N GLU A 147 -3.24 35.56 6.11
CA GLU A 147 -3.43 36.95 5.66
C GLU A 147 -2.12 37.53 5.16
N ASP A 148 -2.22 38.32 4.09
CA ASP A 148 -1.14 39.03 3.38
C ASP A 148 -0.60 38.31 2.13
N ASN A 149 -0.04 39.11 1.23
CA ASN A 149 0.45 38.75 -0.10
C ASN A 149 1.94 39.06 -0.19
N ASP A 150 2.68 38.31 -1.01
CA ASP A 150 4.10 38.52 -1.37
C ASP A 150 5.11 37.50 -0.81
N GLU A 151 4.71 36.29 -0.43
CA GLU A 151 5.66 35.24 -0.05
C GLU A 151 6.19 34.47 -1.26
N ALA A 152 7.45 34.73 -1.62
CA ALA A 152 8.10 34.08 -2.74
C ALA A 152 8.50 32.61 -2.49
N ASN A 153 8.49 32.11 -1.25
CA ASN A 153 9.04 30.79 -0.91
C ASN A 153 8.30 30.09 0.24
N ILE A 154 7.26 29.31 -0.07
CA ILE A 154 6.72 28.34 0.89
C ILE A 154 7.55 27.07 0.89
N ALA A 155 8.09 26.71 2.06
CA ALA A 155 8.76 25.44 2.29
C ALA A 155 8.21 24.78 3.55
N CYS A 156 7.92 23.49 3.48
CA CYS A 156 7.54 22.73 4.67
C CYS A 156 8.58 21.67 5.01
N THR A 157 8.82 21.49 6.31
CA THR A 157 9.77 20.51 6.85
C THR A 157 9.22 19.87 8.10
N SER A 158 9.59 18.62 8.35
CA SER A 158 9.28 17.92 9.62
C SER A 158 10.38 16.90 9.91
N THR A 159 10.23 16.09 10.95
CA THR A 159 11.19 15.00 11.22
C THR A 159 11.11 13.92 10.15
N ASP A 160 9.90 13.51 9.76
CA ASP A 160 9.67 12.53 8.69
C ASP A 160 8.24 12.64 8.13
N PRO A 161 8.04 13.20 6.92
CA PRO A 161 9.06 13.49 5.91
C PRO A 161 9.91 14.73 6.19
N ALA A 162 11.19 14.70 5.80
CA ALA A 162 12.10 15.84 5.99
C ALA A 162 11.76 17.04 5.10
N THR A 163 11.25 16.79 3.89
CA THR A 163 10.95 17.82 2.88
C THR A 163 9.62 17.54 2.19
N TYR A 164 8.94 18.59 1.77
CA TYR A 164 7.62 18.55 1.17
C TYR A 164 7.59 19.29 -0.17
N THR A 165 6.70 18.85 -1.06
CA THR A 165 6.31 19.63 -2.24
C THR A 165 5.22 20.61 -1.83
N ALA A 166 5.37 21.89 -2.16
CA ALA A 166 4.38 22.93 -1.87
C ALA A 166 3.50 23.21 -3.10
N SER A 167 2.20 23.39 -2.86
CA SER A 167 1.24 23.91 -3.83
C SER A 167 0.64 25.19 -3.28
N TYR A 168 1.17 26.31 -3.73
CA TYR A 168 0.81 27.65 -3.30
C TYR A 168 -0.09 28.36 -4.31
N ALA A 169 -1.00 29.19 -3.81
CA ALA A 169 -1.72 30.17 -4.61
C ALA A 169 -2.16 31.33 -3.70
N GLU A 170 -1.98 32.54 -4.22
CA GLU A 170 -2.36 33.79 -3.58
C GLU A 170 -3.17 34.66 -4.55
N LYS A 171 -3.82 35.68 -3.99
CA LYS A 171 -4.43 36.74 -4.79
C LYS A 171 -3.70 38.05 -4.53
N SER A 172 -2.97 38.53 -5.53
CA SER A 172 -2.10 39.71 -5.45
C SER A 172 -2.81 41.06 -5.69
N THR A 173 -4.14 41.07 -5.90
CA THR A 173 -4.92 42.31 -6.09
C THR A 173 -6.31 42.21 -5.42
N GLY A 174 -6.66 43.21 -4.61
CA GLY A 174 -7.89 43.25 -3.80
C GLY A 174 -7.66 42.76 -2.37
N SER A 175 -8.65 42.10 -1.76
CA SER A 175 -8.51 41.41 -0.48
C SER A 175 -7.45 40.31 -0.60
N GLY A 176 -6.23 40.61 -0.16
CA GLY A 176 -5.07 39.74 -0.32
C GLY A 176 -5.13 38.56 0.64
N GLY A 177 -4.94 37.34 0.16
CA GLY A 177 -4.92 36.14 0.98
C GLY A 177 -4.39 34.95 0.20
N ALA A 178 -3.90 33.94 0.92
CA ALA A 178 -3.28 32.77 0.32
C ALA A 178 -3.78 31.46 0.92
N ILE A 179 -3.82 30.41 0.09
CA ILE A 179 -4.05 29.03 0.52
C ILE A 179 -2.96 28.13 -0.06
N ASN A 180 -2.27 27.43 0.83
CA ASN A 180 -1.21 26.48 0.53
C ASN A 180 -1.57 25.06 0.96
N ALA A 181 -1.01 24.08 0.25
CA ALA A 181 -0.86 22.72 0.74
C ALA A 181 0.58 22.24 0.51
N CYS A 182 1.24 21.79 1.57
CA CYS A 182 2.50 21.05 1.48
C CYS A 182 2.22 19.57 1.60
N TYR A 183 2.82 18.73 0.74
CA TYR A 183 2.60 17.30 0.77
C TYR A 183 3.86 16.48 0.49
N ALA A 184 3.94 15.31 1.14
CA ALA A 184 5.03 14.35 1.00
C ALA A 184 4.56 12.94 1.36
N ILE A 185 5.19 11.94 0.75
CA ILE A 185 4.96 10.52 1.06
C ILE A 185 5.89 10.10 2.20
N LYS A 186 5.34 9.49 3.26
CA LYS A 186 6.17 8.86 4.30
C LYS A 186 6.80 7.58 3.80
N SER A 187 8.09 7.38 4.09
CA SER A 187 8.78 6.13 3.78
C SER A 187 8.45 4.99 4.76
N SER A 188 8.07 5.31 5.99
CA SER A 188 7.82 4.38 7.08
C SER A 188 6.69 4.88 7.96
N ALA A 189 5.95 3.98 8.62
CA ALA A 189 4.93 4.38 9.57
C ALA A 189 5.55 5.05 10.81
N GLY A 190 4.86 6.03 11.40
CA GLY A 190 5.29 6.69 12.62
C GLY A 190 4.89 8.16 12.70
N ALA A 191 5.38 8.85 13.73
CA ALA A 191 5.14 10.27 13.91
C ALA A 191 5.85 11.10 12.83
N THR A 192 5.24 12.22 12.42
CA THR A 192 5.90 13.20 11.54
C THR A 192 6.89 14.09 12.27
N GLY A 193 6.77 14.19 13.60
CA GLY A 193 7.24 15.36 14.35
C GLY A 193 6.39 16.59 14.01
N ASP A 194 6.63 17.69 14.72
CA ASP A 194 5.98 18.95 14.40
C ASP A 194 6.34 19.39 12.97
N ILE A 195 5.34 19.88 12.25
CA ILE A 195 5.49 20.26 10.84
C ILE A 195 5.58 21.78 10.77
N LEU A 196 6.73 22.26 10.32
CA LEU A 196 6.98 23.67 10.04
C LEU A 196 6.44 24.02 8.66
N VAL A 197 5.69 25.11 8.57
CA VAL A 197 5.40 25.82 7.33
C VAL A 197 6.19 27.13 7.37
N ASN A 198 7.25 27.20 6.58
CA ASN A 198 8.13 28.36 6.45
C ASN A 198 7.67 29.23 5.29
N TYR A 199 7.52 30.52 5.56
CA TYR A 199 7.03 31.54 4.63
C TYR A 199 8.14 32.51 4.16
N GLY A 200 9.36 32.38 4.69
CA GLY A 200 10.56 33.04 4.15
C GLY A 200 10.90 34.43 4.71
N ASN A 201 9.99 35.11 5.42
CA ASN A 201 10.20 36.26 6.31
C ASN A 201 8.82 36.75 6.79
N VAL A 202 8.49 36.64 8.09
CA VAL A 202 7.17 37.09 8.59
C VAL A 202 7.35 38.09 9.74
N ALA A 203 7.36 39.38 9.41
CA ALA A 203 7.31 40.44 10.41
C ALA A 203 5.86 40.87 10.63
N GLY A 204 5.11 40.11 11.44
CA GLY A 204 3.71 40.42 11.74
C GLY A 204 2.91 39.16 12.05
N SER A 205 1.97 39.24 12.99
CA SER A 205 1.18 38.12 13.48
C SER A 205 0.21 37.58 12.42
N ASN A 206 0.63 36.54 11.69
CA ASN A 206 -0.19 35.91 10.65
C ASN A 206 -0.78 34.61 11.20
N GLU A 207 -1.82 34.71 12.04
CA GLU A 207 -2.48 33.54 12.64
C GLU A 207 -3.17 32.68 11.57
N ALA A 208 -2.48 31.62 11.11
CA ALA A 208 -3.04 30.67 10.16
C ALA A 208 -3.74 29.49 10.85
N GLY A 209 -4.98 29.23 10.47
CA GLY A 209 -5.60 27.93 10.70
C GLY A 209 -4.93 26.85 9.84
N ARG A 210 -4.67 25.69 10.43
CA ARG A 210 -3.97 24.58 9.78
C ARG A 210 -4.66 23.25 9.98
N LEU A 211 -4.46 22.37 8.99
CA LEU A 211 -4.82 20.96 9.04
C LEU A 211 -3.62 20.14 8.57
N ALA A 212 -3.13 19.25 9.43
CA ALA A 212 -2.27 18.14 9.05
C ALA A 212 -3.14 16.89 8.89
N ILE A 213 -3.06 16.24 7.74
CA ILE A 213 -3.81 15.03 7.42
C ILE A 213 -2.90 14.01 6.76
N SER A 214 -3.08 12.74 7.09
CA SER A 214 -2.40 11.62 6.43
C SER A 214 -3.39 10.90 5.55
N LEU A 215 -3.18 10.97 4.24
CA LEU A 215 -4.05 10.36 3.23
C LEU A 215 -3.56 8.95 2.91
N THR A 216 -4.47 7.98 2.99
CA THR A 216 -4.19 6.57 2.82
C THR A 216 -4.16 6.20 1.35
N HIS A 217 -3.01 5.69 0.89
CA HIS A 217 -2.81 5.26 -0.49
C HIS A 217 -3.63 4.01 -0.85
N ALA A 218 -4.16 3.97 -2.07
CA ALA A 218 -4.70 2.74 -2.68
C ALA A 218 -3.62 1.99 -3.43
N CYS A 219 -3.55 0.67 -3.28
CA CYS A 219 -2.72 -0.21 -4.10
C CYS A 219 -2.76 0.18 -5.60
N SER A 220 -1.61 0.50 -6.20
CA SER A 220 -1.53 1.11 -7.54
C SER A 220 -0.44 0.56 -8.45
N GLY A 221 0.24 -0.54 -8.09
CA GLY A 221 1.23 -1.15 -8.97
C GLY A 221 0.58 -1.98 -10.10
N PRO A 222 1.38 -2.78 -10.84
CA PRO A 222 0.86 -3.51 -11.99
C PRO A 222 -0.16 -4.58 -11.57
N THR A 223 -1.18 -4.75 -12.40
CA THR A 223 -2.17 -5.79 -12.26
C THR A 223 -1.80 -7.01 -13.10
N ILE A 224 -1.79 -8.18 -12.47
CA ILE A 224 -1.57 -9.49 -13.10
C ILE A 224 -2.80 -10.34 -12.74
N GLY A 225 -3.67 -10.60 -13.71
CA GLY A 225 -4.93 -11.30 -13.45
C GLY A 225 -5.81 -10.49 -12.48
N ALA A 226 -6.20 -11.10 -11.36
CA ALA A 226 -6.97 -10.44 -10.32
C ALA A 226 -6.11 -9.65 -9.31
N HIS A 227 -4.80 -9.79 -9.36
CA HIS A 227 -3.90 -9.29 -8.33
C HIS A 227 -3.23 -8.00 -8.77
N THR A 228 -3.37 -6.94 -7.97
CA THR A 228 -2.56 -5.72 -8.14
C THR A 228 -1.40 -5.78 -7.17
N VAL A 229 -0.16 -5.70 -7.65
CA VAL A 229 1.03 -5.67 -6.78
C VAL A 229 1.14 -4.28 -6.15
N CYS A 230 0.97 -4.17 -4.84
CA CYS A 230 1.00 -2.88 -4.13
C CYS A 230 2.40 -2.42 -3.76
N GLY A 231 3.31 -3.38 -3.58
CA GLY A 231 4.69 -3.12 -3.25
C GLY A 231 5.45 -4.43 -3.10
N ALA A 232 6.77 -4.34 -3.17
CA ALA A 232 7.64 -5.47 -2.89
C ALA A 232 8.99 -4.97 -2.36
N THR A 233 9.63 -5.77 -1.52
CA THR A 233 10.97 -5.47 -1.00
C THR A 233 11.74 -6.76 -0.74
N THR A 234 13.06 -6.66 -0.77
CA THR A 234 13.98 -7.75 -0.43
C THR A 234 14.91 -7.27 0.67
N TYR A 235 15.27 -8.17 1.59
CA TYR A 235 16.21 -7.89 2.66
C TYR A 235 17.16 -9.06 2.82
N ASP A 236 18.46 -8.74 2.81
CA ASP A 236 19.52 -9.73 2.88
C ASP A 236 20.28 -9.60 4.20
N ASN A 237 20.58 -10.73 4.83
CA ASN A 237 21.52 -10.84 5.92
C ASN A 237 22.66 -11.80 5.52
N PRO A 238 23.76 -11.27 4.95
CA PRO A 238 24.84 -12.11 4.43
C PRO A 238 25.67 -12.77 5.54
N SER A 239 25.59 -12.27 6.77
CA SER A 239 26.28 -12.87 7.92
C SER A 239 25.39 -13.92 8.60
N PRO A 240 25.97 -14.95 9.23
CA PRO A 240 25.20 -15.91 10.02
C PRO A 240 24.30 -15.20 11.04
N ALA A 241 22.98 -15.39 10.91
CA ALA A 241 22.00 -14.82 11.82
C ALA A 241 20.83 -15.76 12.05
N ALA A 242 20.19 -15.62 13.21
CA ALA A 242 18.97 -16.36 13.55
C ALA A 242 17.68 -15.61 13.15
N PHE A 243 17.80 -14.49 12.43
CA PHE A 243 16.65 -13.74 11.93
C PHE A 243 17.04 -12.83 10.74
N VAL A 244 16.02 -12.50 9.96
CA VAL A 244 16.01 -11.45 8.94
C VAL A 244 14.77 -10.59 9.18
N SER A 245 14.85 -9.31 8.82
CA SER A 245 13.72 -8.40 9.02
C SER A 245 13.62 -7.37 7.91
N ALA A 246 12.54 -7.46 7.16
CA ALA A 246 12.12 -6.45 6.22
C ALA A 246 11.41 -5.30 6.92
N THR A 247 11.96 -4.09 6.79
CA THR A 247 11.24 -2.86 7.19
C THR A 247 10.19 -2.55 6.14
N TYR A 248 9.03 -3.20 6.29
CA TYR A 248 7.90 -3.10 5.38
C TYR A 248 6.61 -2.93 6.18
N THR A 249 5.78 -1.99 5.76
CA THR A 249 4.50 -1.68 6.41
C THR A 249 3.39 -1.85 5.38
N PRO A 250 2.82 -3.06 5.27
CA PRO A 250 1.74 -3.33 4.34
C PRO A 250 0.45 -2.63 4.79
N ALA A 251 -0.42 -2.29 3.84
CA ALA A 251 -1.70 -1.67 4.14
C ALA A 251 -2.69 -2.69 4.73
N VAL A 252 -3.54 -2.22 5.64
CA VAL A 252 -4.59 -3.03 6.25
C VAL A 252 -5.52 -3.59 5.17
N GLY A 253 -5.82 -4.89 5.27
CA GLY A 253 -6.65 -5.64 4.34
C GLY A 253 -5.92 -6.18 3.10
N ASN A 254 -4.75 -5.64 2.75
CA ASN A 254 -3.94 -6.17 1.64
C ASN A 254 -3.42 -7.58 1.97
N GLY A 255 -3.15 -8.35 0.92
CA GLY A 255 -2.50 -9.65 1.03
C GLY A 255 -0.98 -9.52 0.97
N VAL A 256 -0.24 -10.38 1.67
CA VAL A 256 1.22 -10.42 1.61
C VAL A 256 1.67 -11.85 1.34
N LEU A 257 2.58 -12.01 0.38
CA LEU A 257 3.38 -13.20 0.16
C LEU A 257 4.79 -12.96 0.72
N LEU A 258 5.31 -13.93 1.44
CA LEU A 258 6.61 -13.91 2.10
C LEU A 258 7.41 -15.14 1.65
N LEU A 259 8.55 -14.92 1.01
CA LEU A 259 9.53 -15.97 0.71
C LEU A 259 10.75 -15.76 1.59
N LEU A 260 11.23 -16.84 2.20
CA LEU A 260 12.52 -16.92 2.87
C LEU A 260 13.44 -17.90 2.19
N THR A 261 14.70 -17.51 2.06
CA THR A 261 15.78 -18.36 1.57
C THR A 261 16.95 -18.31 2.55
N TRP A 262 17.66 -19.41 2.72
CA TRP A 262 18.93 -19.44 3.46
C TRP A 262 19.85 -20.54 2.97
N GLY A 263 21.15 -20.26 3.07
CA GLY A 263 22.21 -21.22 2.77
C GLY A 263 22.73 -21.87 4.04
N GLY A 264 22.78 -23.20 4.05
CA GLY A 264 23.35 -23.98 5.15
C GLY A 264 24.72 -24.55 4.80
N GLY A 265 25.40 -25.10 5.82
CA GLY A 265 26.49 -26.06 5.59
C GLY A 265 25.96 -27.37 5.00
N SER A 266 26.43 -28.52 5.48
CA SER A 266 26.08 -29.83 4.92
C SER A 266 24.60 -30.27 5.04
N ASP A 267 23.72 -29.49 5.72
CA ASP A 267 22.25 -29.68 5.70
C ASP A 267 21.44 -28.46 6.25
N PRO A 268 20.82 -27.60 5.40
CA PRO A 268 20.04 -26.41 5.77
C PRO A 268 18.61 -26.70 6.28
N LEU A 269 18.16 -27.96 6.30
CA LEU A 269 16.85 -28.34 6.86
C LEU A 269 16.88 -28.55 8.37
N ASN A 270 18.04 -28.45 9.01
CA ASN A 270 18.12 -28.50 10.47
C ASN A 270 17.54 -27.22 11.10
N GLU A 271 17.48 -26.13 10.33
CA GLU A 271 16.83 -24.89 10.71
C GLU A 271 15.34 -24.89 10.37
N SER A 272 14.53 -24.37 11.30
CA SER A 272 13.10 -24.19 11.13
C SER A 272 12.70 -22.76 11.45
N ILE A 273 11.66 -22.25 10.79
CA ILE A 273 11.06 -20.97 11.13
C ILE A 273 10.29 -21.14 12.43
N THR A 274 10.64 -20.34 13.43
CA THR A 274 10.06 -20.42 14.78
C THR A 274 8.93 -19.41 14.98
N SER A 275 9.04 -18.24 14.34
CA SER A 275 8.03 -17.18 14.45
C SER A 275 8.19 -16.12 13.36
N ILE A 276 7.06 -15.50 13.01
CA ILE A 276 6.99 -14.27 12.23
C ILE A 276 6.40 -13.20 13.15
N VAL A 277 7.14 -12.12 13.34
CA VAL A 277 6.86 -11.08 14.34
C VAL A 277 7.07 -9.69 13.77
N ASN A 278 6.50 -8.69 14.42
CA ASN A 278 6.77 -7.28 14.17
C ASN A 278 8.13 -6.89 14.77
N GLN A 279 8.61 -5.67 14.51
CA GLN A 279 9.90 -5.20 15.02
C GLN A 279 10.00 -5.23 16.56
N ASP A 280 8.87 -5.03 17.25
CA ASP A 280 8.75 -5.06 18.71
C ASP A 280 8.61 -6.47 19.31
N GLY A 281 8.62 -7.51 18.46
CA GLY A 281 8.45 -8.91 18.86
C GLY A 281 6.99 -9.39 18.93
N THR A 282 6.01 -8.53 18.65
CA THR A 282 4.60 -8.93 18.60
C THR A 282 4.37 -9.94 17.48
N SER A 283 3.70 -11.06 17.78
CA SER A 283 3.42 -12.10 16.78
C SER A 283 2.49 -11.60 15.66
N LEU A 284 2.87 -11.89 14.41
CA LEU A 284 2.06 -11.60 13.22
C LEU A 284 1.27 -12.85 12.82
N GLY A 285 0.23 -13.16 13.59
CA GLY A 285 -0.53 -14.41 13.45
C GLY A 285 -1.33 -14.59 12.15
N CYS A 286 -1.33 -13.60 11.25
CA CYS A 286 -1.98 -13.74 9.94
C CYS A 286 -1.11 -14.51 8.93
N PHE A 287 0.20 -14.64 9.19
CA PHE A 287 1.09 -15.41 8.33
C PHE A 287 0.90 -16.91 8.56
N VAL A 288 0.58 -17.61 7.48
CA VAL A 288 0.40 -19.06 7.45
C VAL A 288 1.43 -19.64 6.49
N ALA A 289 2.05 -20.75 6.86
CA ALA A 289 2.92 -21.48 5.95
C ALA A 289 2.09 -22.02 4.78
N SER A 290 2.60 -21.89 3.57
CA SER A 290 2.06 -22.65 2.44
C SER A 290 2.17 -24.16 2.71
N PRO A 291 1.24 -24.99 2.20
CA PRO A 291 1.44 -26.44 2.11
C PRO A 291 2.84 -26.75 1.55
N GLY A 292 3.46 -27.86 1.95
CA GLY A 292 4.78 -28.27 1.42
C GLY A 292 5.98 -27.38 1.80
N SER A 293 5.78 -26.20 2.40
CA SER A 293 6.85 -25.42 3.03
C SER A 293 7.23 -26.03 4.39
N THR A 294 8.49 -26.07 4.81
CA THR A 294 9.78 -25.70 4.20
C THR A 294 10.36 -26.85 3.38
N PHE A 295 11.13 -26.57 2.32
CA PHE A 295 11.81 -27.61 1.53
C PHE A 295 13.25 -27.23 1.18
N LYS A 296 14.03 -28.24 0.77
CA LYS A 296 15.45 -28.14 0.44
C LYS A 296 15.70 -28.23 -1.06
N LEU A 297 16.63 -27.40 -1.51
CA LEU A 297 17.21 -27.43 -2.83
C LEU A 297 18.58 -28.13 -2.74
N TYR A 298 18.68 -29.35 -3.25
CA TYR A 298 19.95 -30.10 -3.26
C TYR A 298 20.84 -29.62 -4.41
N SER A 299 22.06 -29.17 -4.11
CA SER A 299 23.17 -29.10 -5.05
C SER A 299 24.04 -30.36 -4.82
N GLY A 300 24.80 -30.83 -5.82
CA GLY A 300 25.42 -32.18 -5.79
C GLY A 300 26.44 -32.43 -4.65
N PRO A 301 27.21 -33.54 -4.73
CA PRO A 301 28.23 -33.84 -3.74
C PRO A 301 29.29 -32.71 -3.68
N GLY A 302 29.37 -32.01 -2.56
CA GLY A 302 30.42 -31.00 -2.28
C GLY A 302 30.07 -29.54 -2.58
N THR A 303 28.79 -29.18 -2.74
CA THR A 303 28.32 -27.80 -2.97
C THR A 303 27.39 -27.28 -1.86
N ASP A 304 27.23 -25.95 -1.78
CA ASP A 304 26.36 -25.27 -0.81
C ASP A 304 24.88 -25.64 -1.02
N GLU A 305 24.16 -25.95 0.05
CA GLU A 305 22.75 -26.33 0.01
C GLU A 305 21.85 -25.16 0.47
N GLU A 306 20.67 -25.05 -0.13
CA GLU A 306 19.74 -23.96 0.14
C GLU A 306 18.37 -24.49 0.58
N ALA A 307 17.71 -23.79 1.51
CA ALA A 307 16.35 -24.10 1.93
C ALA A 307 15.43 -22.91 1.73
N TRP A 308 14.20 -23.21 1.28
CA TRP A 308 13.19 -22.23 0.90
C TRP A 308 11.93 -22.46 1.72
N ALA A 309 11.31 -21.35 2.14
CA ALA A 309 10.05 -21.37 2.85
C ALA A 309 9.12 -20.27 2.37
N PHE A 310 7.85 -20.63 2.16
CA PHE A 310 6.84 -19.71 1.67
C PHE A 310 5.70 -19.57 2.67
N TYR A 311 5.42 -18.33 3.03
CA TYR A 311 4.36 -17.93 3.93
C TYR A 311 3.48 -16.89 3.25
N TYR A 312 2.26 -16.75 3.71
CA TYR A 312 1.37 -15.72 3.22
C TYR A 312 0.43 -15.23 4.31
N CYS A 313 -0.01 -13.98 4.19
CA CYS A 313 -1.05 -13.38 5.00
C CYS A 313 -2.15 -12.87 4.05
N PRO A 314 -3.34 -13.49 4.02
CA PRO A 314 -4.38 -13.13 3.04
C PRO A 314 -4.91 -11.70 3.17
N ALA A 315 -4.96 -11.21 4.40
CA ALA A 315 -5.44 -9.89 4.73
C ALA A 315 -4.71 -9.40 5.97
N ILE A 316 -3.96 -8.30 5.83
CA ILE A 316 -3.23 -7.68 6.92
C ILE A 316 -4.22 -7.12 7.94
N PRO A 317 -4.10 -7.47 9.23
CA PRO A 317 -5.04 -7.02 10.25
C PRO A 317 -4.89 -5.52 10.51
N SER A 318 -5.94 -4.90 11.04
CA SER A 318 -5.89 -3.50 11.50
C SER A 318 -5.11 -3.31 12.80
N SER A 319 -4.83 -4.40 13.53
CA SER A 319 -4.06 -4.38 14.77
C SER A 319 -3.34 -5.73 14.97
N PRO A 320 -2.06 -5.73 15.37
CA PRO A 320 -1.19 -4.56 15.50
C PRO A 320 -0.83 -3.96 14.13
N SER A 321 -0.51 -2.67 14.08
CA SER A 321 0.07 -2.06 12.88
C SER A 321 1.46 -2.65 12.62
N ILE A 322 1.64 -3.25 11.44
CA ILE A 322 2.88 -3.91 11.05
C ILE A 322 3.87 -2.85 10.57
N THR A 323 5.04 -2.75 11.21
CA THR A 323 6.10 -1.80 10.82
C THR A 323 7.32 -2.51 10.24
N ALA A 324 7.51 -3.78 10.61
CA ALA A 324 8.44 -4.69 9.98
C ALA A 324 7.85 -6.10 9.96
N ILE A 325 8.28 -6.91 9.01
CA ILE A 325 8.11 -8.35 9.04
C ILE A 325 9.47 -8.89 9.47
N ARG A 326 9.54 -9.58 10.60
CA ARG A 326 10.74 -10.26 11.08
C ARG A 326 10.45 -11.73 11.15
N THR A 327 11.30 -12.52 10.50
CA THR A 327 11.22 -13.97 10.58
C THR A 327 12.40 -14.52 11.38
N ASN A 328 12.11 -15.30 12.41
CA ASN A 328 13.11 -15.89 13.30
C ASN A 328 13.28 -17.39 12.99
N LEU A 329 14.51 -17.86 13.02
CA LEU A 329 14.89 -19.26 12.78
C LEU A 329 15.37 -19.94 14.08
N SER A 330 15.35 -21.26 14.12
CA SER A 330 15.76 -22.07 15.28
C SER A 330 17.27 -22.05 15.54
N ALA A 331 18.08 -21.64 14.57
CA ALA A 331 19.52 -21.47 14.70
C ALA A 331 20.04 -20.37 13.76
N SER A 332 21.31 -20.00 13.94
CA SER A 332 21.99 -19.02 13.10
C SER A 332 22.42 -19.63 11.77
N THR A 333 22.02 -19.04 10.64
CA THR A 333 22.33 -19.52 9.30
C THR A 333 22.84 -18.40 8.39
N ALA A 334 23.62 -18.74 7.37
CA ALA A 334 24.23 -17.78 6.47
C ALA A 334 23.30 -17.46 5.29
N TYR A 335 23.53 -16.30 4.65
CA TYR A 335 22.82 -15.88 3.43
C TYR A 335 21.30 -15.90 3.58
N LEU A 336 20.81 -15.52 4.77
CA LEU A 336 19.38 -15.47 5.03
C LEU A 336 18.78 -14.27 4.30
N GLN A 337 17.77 -14.51 3.47
CA GLN A 337 17.05 -13.47 2.73
C GLN A 337 15.55 -13.56 2.98
N GLU A 338 14.91 -12.41 2.87
CA GLU A 338 13.47 -12.25 3.01
C GLU A 338 12.92 -11.41 1.86
N PHE A 339 11.97 -11.99 1.13
CA PHE A 339 11.27 -11.36 0.02
C PHE A 339 9.82 -11.15 0.42
N VAL A 340 9.37 -9.90 0.37
CA VAL A 340 7.99 -9.51 0.69
C VAL A 340 7.34 -8.98 -0.57
N VAL A 341 6.17 -9.50 -0.92
CA VAL A 341 5.33 -9.01 -2.01
C VAL A 341 3.93 -8.74 -1.48
N GLU A 342 3.46 -7.52 -1.60
CA GLU A 342 2.12 -7.11 -1.19
C GLU A 342 1.18 -7.05 -2.40
N PHE A 343 -0.02 -7.58 -2.24
CA PHE A 343 -1.08 -7.61 -3.23
C PHE A 343 -2.32 -6.90 -2.71
N SER A 344 -3.13 -6.34 -3.62
CA SER A 344 -4.35 -5.63 -3.27
C SER A 344 -5.28 -6.49 -2.43
N ALA A 345 -5.98 -5.86 -1.48
CA ALA A 345 -6.94 -6.50 -0.61
C ALA A 345 -7.93 -7.40 -1.36
N GLY A 346 -8.22 -8.56 -0.77
CA GLY A 346 -9.21 -9.49 -1.31
C GLY A 346 -8.81 -10.20 -2.59
N THR A 347 -7.52 -10.21 -2.96
CA THR A 347 -7.04 -10.94 -4.15
C THR A 347 -6.39 -12.28 -3.80
N ILE A 348 -5.88 -12.44 -2.57
CA ILE A 348 -5.34 -13.70 -2.05
C ILE A 348 -6.47 -14.54 -1.42
N GLN A 349 -6.66 -15.77 -1.89
CA GLN A 349 -7.64 -16.69 -1.30
C GLN A 349 -7.20 -17.17 0.10
N THR A 350 -8.20 -17.45 0.96
CA THR A 350 -7.97 -17.87 2.36
C THR A 350 -7.95 -19.39 2.56
N THR A 351 -8.36 -20.17 1.54
CA THR A 351 -8.50 -21.64 1.56
C THR A 351 -8.12 -22.24 0.21
N ASP A 352 -7.68 -23.52 0.17
CA ASP A 352 -7.29 -24.26 -1.05
C ASP A 352 -6.28 -23.55 -1.97
N PHE A 353 -5.45 -22.71 -1.37
CA PHE A 353 -4.75 -21.61 -2.03
C PHE A 353 -3.43 -21.99 -2.72
N TRP A 354 -2.92 -23.21 -2.51
CA TRP A 354 -1.58 -23.64 -2.98
C TRP A 354 -1.55 -25.09 -3.46
N ASP A 355 -0.84 -25.31 -4.58
CA ASP A 355 -0.30 -26.60 -5.01
C ASP A 355 1.23 -26.42 -5.08
N THR A 356 1.89 -26.66 -3.95
CA THR A 356 3.36 -26.76 -3.83
C THR A 356 3.88 -28.14 -4.20
N ASP A 357 3.03 -29.08 -4.64
CA ASP A 357 3.43 -30.48 -4.78
C ASP A 357 4.45 -30.70 -5.91
N ASN A 358 4.91 -29.62 -6.56
CA ASN A 358 5.69 -29.69 -7.77
C ASN A 358 6.72 -28.55 -7.92
N THR A 359 7.45 -28.18 -6.86
CA THR A 359 8.58 -27.24 -7.02
C THR A 359 9.68 -27.87 -7.90
N ALA A 360 10.07 -27.17 -8.97
CA ALA A 360 11.13 -27.62 -9.88
C ALA A 360 12.36 -26.77 -9.69
N VAL A 361 13.48 -27.46 -9.60
CA VAL A 361 14.79 -26.91 -9.25
C VAL A 361 15.76 -27.36 -10.33
N SER A 362 16.43 -26.41 -10.97
CA SER A 362 17.53 -26.66 -11.91
C SER A 362 18.87 -26.44 -11.21
N ARG A 363 19.96 -26.93 -11.83
CA ARG A 363 21.33 -26.84 -11.31
C ARG A 363 22.27 -26.17 -12.31
N ALA A 364 23.52 -25.96 -11.91
CA ALA A 364 24.63 -25.34 -12.65
C ALA A 364 24.87 -25.84 -14.10
N GLU A 365 24.30 -26.98 -14.49
CA GLU A 365 24.45 -27.60 -15.82
C GLU A 365 23.13 -27.70 -16.60
N GLU A 366 21.99 -27.44 -15.95
CA GLU A 366 20.66 -27.49 -16.57
C GLU A 366 20.17 -26.07 -16.87
N LEU A 367 19.75 -25.88 -18.12
CA LEU A 367 19.27 -24.59 -18.62
C LEU A 367 17.78 -24.38 -18.31
N GLU A 368 17.06 -25.34 -17.71
CA GLU A 368 15.60 -25.28 -17.57
C GLU A 368 15.10 -25.90 -16.25
N ALA A 369 14.10 -25.26 -15.62
CA ALA A 369 13.30 -25.79 -14.52
C ALA A 369 11.81 -25.67 -14.88
N SER A 370 11.01 -26.73 -14.73
CA SER A 370 9.58 -26.72 -15.11
C SER A 370 8.68 -27.29 -14.02
N VAL A 371 7.67 -26.53 -13.61
CA VAL A 371 6.65 -26.89 -12.62
C VAL A 371 5.30 -27.03 -13.28
N SER A 372 4.56 -28.10 -12.97
CA SER A 372 3.15 -28.21 -13.34
C SER A 372 2.27 -28.06 -12.11
N VAL A 373 1.40 -27.05 -12.11
CA VAL A 373 0.38 -26.82 -11.10
C VAL A 373 -0.92 -27.45 -11.59
N THR A 374 -1.60 -28.22 -10.75
CA THR A 374 -2.88 -28.84 -11.07
C THR A 374 -4.04 -28.06 -10.44
N ASN A 375 -5.25 -28.21 -10.97
CA ASN A 375 -6.45 -27.57 -10.42
C ASN A 375 -6.36 -26.03 -10.27
N THR A 376 -5.67 -25.37 -11.21
CA THR A 376 -5.67 -23.91 -11.34
C THR A 376 -7.02 -23.42 -11.82
N HIS A 377 -7.38 -22.19 -11.48
CA HIS A 377 -8.57 -21.46 -11.94
C HIS A 377 -8.17 -20.19 -12.70
N ALA A 378 -9.14 -19.53 -13.33
CA ALA A 378 -8.88 -18.27 -14.00
C ALA A 378 -8.50 -17.19 -12.98
N ASN A 379 -7.44 -16.43 -13.29
CA ASN A 379 -6.83 -15.38 -12.47
C ASN A 379 -5.85 -15.82 -11.39
N ASP A 380 -5.68 -17.12 -11.13
CA ASP A 380 -4.57 -17.61 -10.30
C ASP A 380 -3.23 -17.06 -10.81
N LEU A 381 -2.26 -16.82 -9.94
CA LEU A 381 -0.91 -16.48 -10.35
C LEU A 381 0.01 -17.68 -10.31
N LEU A 382 0.76 -17.88 -11.39
CA LEU A 382 1.99 -18.65 -11.36
C LEU A 382 3.12 -17.67 -11.13
N ILE A 383 3.90 -17.88 -10.07
CA ILE A 383 4.96 -16.99 -9.65
C ILE A 383 6.28 -17.75 -9.66
N ALA A 384 7.25 -17.29 -10.43
CA ALA A 384 8.62 -17.77 -10.42
C ALA A 384 9.52 -16.88 -9.58
N PHE A 385 10.35 -17.56 -8.79
CA PHE A 385 11.44 -17.01 -8.01
C PHE A 385 12.76 -17.57 -8.54
N LEU A 386 13.76 -16.70 -8.65
CA LEU A 386 15.10 -17.02 -9.15
C LEU A 386 16.14 -16.52 -8.17
N HIS A 387 17.06 -17.35 -7.69
CA HIS A 387 18.15 -16.96 -6.80
C HIS A 387 19.49 -17.44 -7.36
N ASN A 388 20.57 -16.67 -7.20
CA ASN A 388 21.92 -17.04 -7.67
C ASN A 388 22.83 -17.41 -6.49
N GLY A 389 23.52 -18.55 -6.58
CA GLY A 389 24.49 -18.96 -5.57
C GLY A 389 25.92 -18.65 -6.00
N LEU A 390 26.51 -17.51 -5.57
CA LEU A 390 27.97 -17.25 -5.34
C LEU A 390 28.31 -15.73 -5.22
N PRO A 391 29.42 -15.32 -4.55
CA PRO A 391 29.47 -14.22 -3.58
C PRO A 391 30.01 -12.90 -4.14
N THR A 392 30.36 -12.82 -5.41
CA THR A 392 30.75 -11.56 -6.05
C THR A 392 29.66 -11.16 -7.03
N TYR A 393 28.59 -10.58 -6.49
CA TYR A 393 27.64 -9.82 -7.28
C TYR A 393 28.38 -8.63 -7.92
N PRO A 394 28.24 -8.39 -9.24
CA PRO A 394 27.98 -7.02 -9.62
C PRO A 394 26.79 -6.95 -10.58
N LYS A 395 25.70 -6.36 -10.07
CA LYS A 395 24.69 -5.57 -10.77
C LYS A 395 24.77 -5.63 -12.31
N GLY A 396 24.08 -6.59 -12.90
CA GLY A 396 23.74 -6.59 -14.31
C GLY A 396 22.35 -7.17 -14.45
N GLY A 397 21.36 -6.31 -14.72
CA GLY A 397 19.98 -6.75 -14.90
C GLY A 397 19.88 -7.86 -15.96
N TYR A 398 19.10 -8.88 -15.66
CA TYR A 398 18.94 -10.06 -16.50
C TYR A 398 18.04 -9.76 -17.71
N PRO A 399 18.33 -10.34 -18.89
CA PRO A 399 17.50 -10.16 -20.08
C PRO A 399 16.14 -10.89 -19.93
N PRO A 400 15.05 -10.34 -20.48
CA PRO A 400 13.74 -10.98 -20.45
C PRO A 400 13.73 -12.27 -21.27
N VAL A 401 13.08 -13.31 -20.76
CA VAL A 401 12.85 -14.55 -21.48
C VAL A 401 11.79 -14.34 -22.58
N THR A 402 11.74 -15.13 -23.65
CA THR A 402 10.82 -14.91 -24.80
C THR A 402 10.01 -16.16 -25.14
N ALA A 403 8.71 -16.01 -25.43
CA ALA A 403 7.73 -17.08 -25.58
C ALA A 403 7.62 -17.73 -26.99
N ASP A 404 7.18 -19.00 -27.04
CA ASP A 404 6.72 -19.70 -28.26
C ASP A 404 5.25 -20.19 -28.22
N SER A 405 4.79 -20.80 -29.32
CA SER A 405 3.38 -21.07 -29.63
C SER A 405 2.70 -22.24 -28.89
N ASN A 406 3.39 -22.96 -28.00
CA ASN A 406 2.74 -23.83 -26.98
C ASN A 406 3.21 -23.49 -25.54
N TYR A 407 3.77 -22.28 -25.39
CA TYR A 407 4.25 -21.48 -24.25
C TYR A 407 5.36 -22.04 -23.33
N THR A 408 6.55 -21.49 -23.55
CA THR A 408 7.82 -21.70 -22.86
C THR A 408 8.33 -20.32 -22.40
N ALA A 409 8.54 -20.15 -21.09
CA ALA A 409 9.07 -18.99 -20.35
C ALA A 409 8.12 -17.86 -19.88
N ILE A 410 8.18 -17.57 -18.57
CA ILE A 410 7.33 -16.63 -17.85
C ILE A 410 7.67 -15.19 -18.26
N VAL A 411 6.80 -14.59 -19.07
CA VAL A 411 6.79 -13.14 -19.29
C VAL A 411 5.39 -12.63 -18.96
N ALA A 412 5.26 -11.91 -17.86
CA ALA A 412 4.25 -10.85 -17.79
C ALA A 412 4.85 -9.60 -18.40
N ASN A 413 4.17 -9.08 -19.42
CA ASN A 413 4.35 -7.70 -19.84
C ASN A 413 3.30 -6.85 -19.09
N PRO A 414 3.69 -5.87 -18.25
CA PRO A 414 5.06 -5.38 -18.00
C PRO A 414 5.83 -6.21 -16.95
N ALA A 415 7.15 -6.33 -17.15
CA ALA A 415 8.07 -6.94 -16.19
C ALA A 415 8.10 -6.11 -14.90
N TYR A 416 7.68 -6.68 -13.77
CA TYR A 416 7.73 -5.99 -12.49
C TYR A 416 9.07 -6.28 -11.80
N GLN A 417 9.84 -5.23 -11.48
CA GLN A 417 11.07 -5.36 -10.72
C GLN A 417 10.97 -4.69 -9.35
N ALA A 418 11.13 -5.50 -8.31
CA ALA A 418 11.92 -5.09 -7.15
C ALA A 418 13.14 -6.01 -7.00
N ASN A 419 13.95 -6.06 -8.07
CA ASN A 419 15.36 -6.49 -8.14
C ASN A 419 15.69 -7.99 -7.92
N ASP A 420 15.10 -8.85 -8.78
CA ASP A 420 15.67 -10.08 -9.39
C ASP A 420 14.86 -11.38 -9.23
N MET A 421 13.74 -11.42 -8.49
CA MET A 421 13.14 -12.71 -8.13
C MET A 421 11.62 -12.86 -8.31
N LEU A 422 10.93 -12.07 -9.12
CA LEU A 422 9.49 -12.24 -9.28
C LEU A 422 9.03 -12.09 -10.73
N GLU A 423 8.78 -13.21 -11.39
CA GLU A 423 8.03 -13.25 -12.64
C GLU A 423 6.68 -13.90 -12.37
N ALA A 424 5.58 -13.19 -12.63
CA ALA A 424 4.25 -13.69 -12.32
C ALA A 424 3.35 -13.67 -13.55
N ARG A 425 2.52 -14.69 -13.76
CA ARG A 425 1.54 -14.77 -14.85
C ARG A 425 0.17 -15.18 -14.32
N ALA A 426 -0.87 -14.51 -14.81
CA ALA A 426 -2.24 -14.95 -14.58
C ALA A 426 -2.60 -16.21 -15.39
N VAL A 427 -3.23 -17.17 -14.73
CA VAL A 427 -3.81 -18.35 -15.36
C VAL A 427 -5.07 -17.95 -16.11
N SER A 428 -5.15 -18.38 -17.37
CA SER A 428 -6.22 -18.01 -18.31
C SER A 428 -7.40 -19.00 -18.34
N SER A 429 -7.25 -20.20 -17.80
CA SER A 429 -8.26 -21.27 -17.88
C SER A 429 -8.07 -22.30 -16.79
N THR A 430 -9.18 -22.85 -16.30
CA THR A 430 -9.16 -23.93 -15.30
C THR A 430 -8.44 -25.18 -15.82
N GLY A 431 -7.64 -25.83 -14.98
CA GLY A 431 -6.98 -27.10 -15.31
C GLY A 431 -5.54 -27.18 -14.82
N SER A 432 -4.74 -28.03 -15.46
CA SER A 432 -3.30 -28.08 -15.20
C SER A 432 -2.57 -27.06 -16.04
N GLN A 433 -1.65 -26.31 -15.43
CA GLN A 433 -0.80 -25.33 -16.08
C GLN A 433 0.65 -25.69 -15.79
N THR A 434 1.49 -25.63 -16.82
CA THR A 434 2.93 -25.80 -16.67
C THR A 434 3.60 -24.45 -16.86
N ALA A 435 4.53 -24.12 -15.97
CA ALA A 435 5.41 -22.98 -16.09
C ALA A 435 6.86 -23.47 -16.12
N THR A 436 7.65 -22.85 -17.00
CA THR A 436 9.05 -23.18 -17.22
C THR A 436 9.88 -21.92 -17.08
N ILE A 437 10.98 -22.02 -16.35
CA ILE A 437 12.03 -21.01 -16.25
C ILE A 437 13.23 -21.55 -17.03
N THR A 438 13.79 -20.74 -17.93
CA THR A 438 15.00 -21.10 -18.69
C THR A 438 16.12 -20.12 -18.41
N TRP A 439 17.32 -20.63 -18.15
CA TRP A 439 18.55 -19.86 -17.94
C TRP A 439 19.52 -20.06 -19.09
N SER A 440 20.02 -18.98 -19.70
CA SER A 440 20.93 -19.05 -20.85
C SER A 440 22.38 -18.64 -20.53
N GLY A 441 22.71 -18.39 -19.26
CA GLY A 441 24.03 -17.93 -18.84
C GLY A 441 25.02 -19.07 -18.66
N THR A 442 26.30 -18.84 -18.99
CA THR A 442 27.37 -19.81 -18.75
C THR A 442 27.91 -19.68 -17.32
N SER A 443 27.99 -20.81 -16.60
CA SER A 443 28.83 -21.08 -15.41
C SER A 443 28.50 -20.44 -14.04
N LEU A 444 27.23 -20.20 -13.69
CA LEU A 444 26.85 -19.87 -12.30
C LEU A 444 25.75 -20.81 -11.79
N GLN A 445 25.80 -21.17 -10.50
CA GLN A 445 24.72 -21.88 -9.82
C GLN A 445 23.52 -20.95 -9.68
N TRP A 446 22.35 -21.43 -10.08
CA TRP A 446 21.08 -20.75 -9.93
C TRP A 446 20.05 -21.71 -9.35
N PHE A 447 19.07 -21.14 -8.66
CA PHE A 447 17.96 -21.83 -8.03
C PHE A 447 16.68 -21.19 -8.53
N GLY A 448 15.75 -22.01 -9.02
CA GLY A 448 14.44 -21.59 -9.45
C GLY A 448 13.37 -22.25 -8.56
N GLY A 449 12.28 -21.54 -8.31
CA GLY A 449 11.08 -22.13 -7.73
C GLY A 449 9.84 -21.48 -8.30
N ILE A 450 8.82 -22.27 -8.61
CA ILE A 450 7.54 -21.77 -9.12
C ILE A 450 6.44 -22.14 -8.13
N VAL A 451 5.58 -21.19 -7.82
CA VAL A 451 4.45 -21.37 -6.91
C VAL A 451 3.14 -20.92 -7.56
N GLY A 452 2.05 -21.61 -7.23
CA GLY A 452 0.69 -21.20 -7.58
C GLY A 452 0.02 -20.42 -6.45
N LEU A 453 -0.48 -19.23 -6.75
CA LEU A 453 -1.26 -18.37 -5.86
C LEU A 453 -2.71 -18.36 -6.35
N LYS A 454 -3.65 -18.96 -5.63
CA LYS A 454 -5.06 -18.92 -6.11
C LYS A 454 -5.69 -17.56 -5.93
N ALA A 455 -6.24 -17.00 -7.00
CA ALA A 455 -7.00 -15.77 -6.87
C ALA A 455 -8.22 -16.01 -5.99
N VAL A 456 -8.71 -14.99 -5.29
CA VAL A 456 -10.11 -15.01 -4.86
C VAL A 456 -10.94 -15.14 -6.13
N ASP A 457 -11.41 -16.35 -6.38
CA ASP A 457 -12.21 -16.65 -7.55
C ASP A 457 -13.42 -15.71 -7.53
N SER A 458 -13.51 -14.83 -8.53
CA SER A 458 -14.77 -14.20 -8.90
C SER A 458 -15.82 -15.24 -9.31
N GLY A 459 -15.41 -16.50 -9.46
CA GLY A 459 -16.22 -17.70 -9.64
C GLY A 459 -16.43 -18.56 -8.38
N SER A 460 -16.02 -18.15 -7.17
CA SER A 460 -16.53 -18.80 -5.96
C SER A 460 -18.00 -18.41 -5.91
N VAL A 461 -18.85 -19.33 -6.38
CA VAL A 461 -20.25 -19.03 -6.53
C VAL A 461 -20.76 -18.81 -5.11
N GLN A 462 -21.09 -17.56 -4.81
CA GLN A 462 -21.54 -17.16 -3.48
C GLN A 462 -22.64 -18.12 -3.04
N ALA A 463 -22.61 -18.57 -1.79
CA ALA A 463 -23.67 -19.42 -1.28
C ALA A 463 -25.00 -18.70 -1.49
N THR A 464 -25.84 -19.26 -2.37
CA THR A 464 -27.14 -18.65 -2.70
C THR A 464 -28.21 -19.18 -1.77
N HIS A 465 -27.98 -20.35 -1.16
CA HIS A 465 -28.92 -20.99 -0.27
C HIS A 465 -28.23 -21.92 0.75
N PHE A 466 -28.98 -22.29 1.79
CA PHE A 466 -28.57 -23.30 2.75
C PHE A 466 -29.38 -24.58 2.52
N ALA A 467 -28.70 -25.71 2.38
CA ALA A 467 -29.30 -27.03 2.42
C ALA A 467 -29.32 -27.56 3.85
N VAL A 468 -30.49 -27.99 4.32
CA VAL A 468 -30.68 -28.52 5.67
C VAL A 468 -31.03 -30.00 5.57
N SER A 469 -30.25 -30.87 6.19
CA SER A 469 -30.54 -32.31 6.24
C SER A 469 -30.80 -32.76 7.68
N THR A 470 -31.94 -33.42 7.89
CA THR A 470 -32.33 -34.02 9.17
C THR A 470 -32.28 -35.55 9.08
N PRO A 471 -32.19 -36.26 10.22
CA PRO A 471 -32.38 -37.70 10.27
C PRO A 471 -33.75 -38.10 9.72
N ALA A 472 -33.83 -39.25 9.04
CA ALA A 472 -35.07 -39.74 8.43
C ALA A 472 -36.18 -40.06 9.45
N THR A 473 -35.82 -40.32 10.71
CA THR A 473 -36.74 -40.62 11.81
C THR A 473 -36.27 -39.93 13.09
N ALA A 474 -37.18 -39.28 13.81
CA ALA A 474 -36.94 -38.72 15.14
C ALA A 474 -38.11 -39.07 16.08
N THR A 475 -37.79 -39.39 17.33
CA THR A 475 -38.78 -39.69 18.38
C THR A 475 -39.29 -38.40 19.00
N ALA A 476 -40.61 -38.24 19.09
CA ALA A 476 -41.22 -37.05 19.71
C ALA A 476 -40.69 -36.82 21.13
N GLY A 477 -40.30 -35.57 21.43
CA GLY A 477 -39.74 -35.18 22.72
C GLY A 477 -38.26 -35.50 22.91
N THR A 478 -37.56 -36.05 21.91
CA THR A 478 -36.12 -36.32 21.95
C THR A 478 -35.37 -35.38 21.03
N ALA A 479 -34.30 -34.74 21.52
CA ALA A 479 -33.44 -33.89 20.71
C ALA A 479 -32.67 -34.71 19.65
N PHE A 480 -32.42 -34.11 18.49
CA PHE A 480 -31.57 -34.69 17.44
C PHE A 480 -30.76 -33.60 16.74
N ASN A 481 -29.67 -34.01 16.09
CA ASN A 481 -28.80 -33.12 15.34
C ASN A 481 -29.24 -33.05 13.87
N PHE A 482 -29.10 -31.88 13.26
CA PHE A 482 -29.24 -31.68 11.82
C PHE A 482 -27.98 -31.01 11.26
N THR A 483 -27.77 -31.17 9.97
CA THR A 483 -26.63 -30.56 9.26
C THR A 483 -27.14 -29.42 8.40
N VAL A 484 -26.42 -28.30 8.43
CA VAL A 484 -26.62 -27.17 7.51
C VAL A 484 -25.39 -27.05 6.63
N THR A 485 -25.59 -27.09 5.32
CA THR A 485 -24.54 -26.93 4.31
C THR A 485 -24.85 -25.69 3.49
N ALA A 486 -23.92 -24.75 3.40
CA ALA A 486 -24.05 -23.62 2.47
C ALA A 486 -23.79 -24.13 1.04
N LYS A 487 -24.68 -23.80 0.10
CA LYS A 487 -24.61 -24.25 -1.29
C LYS A 487 -24.72 -23.09 -2.26
N ASP A 488 -24.08 -23.26 -3.41
CA ASP A 488 -24.14 -22.31 -4.51
C ASP A 488 -25.39 -22.50 -5.40
N ALA A 489 -25.56 -21.67 -6.45
CA ALA A 489 -26.70 -21.76 -7.37
C ALA A 489 -26.77 -23.10 -8.16
N PHE A 490 -25.70 -23.90 -8.13
CA PHE A 490 -25.57 -25.17 -8.83
C PHE A 490 -25.63 -26.39 -7.89
N ASN A 491 -25.82 -26.16 -6.58
CA ASN A 491 -25.89 -27.15 -5.50
C ASN A 491 -24.57 -27.81 -5.10
N ASN A 492 -23.43 -27.18 -5.37
CA ASN A 492 -22.11 -27.62 -4.90
C ASN A 492 -21.97 -27.43 -3.39
#